data_AF-A0A383WCJ1-F1
#
_entry.id   AF-A0A383WCJ1-F1
#
_cell.length_a   1.000
_cell.length_b   1.000
_cell.length_c   1.000
_cell.angle_alpha   90.00
_cell.angle_beta   90.00
_cell.angle_gamma   90.00
#
_symmetry.space_group_name_H-M   'P 1'
#
loop_
_entity.id
_entity.type
_entity.pdbx_description
1 polymer ?
#
loop_
_entity_poly.entity_id
_entity_poly.type
_entity_poly.pdbx_seq_one_letter_code
_entity_poly.pdbx_strand_id
1 'polypeptide(L)'
;MILFNLGLTYGFAALGDMTGVTLPSAFLAVPYDPKSPYYNFAGGVTIVMLTLFLLGVLATKAEPALNVLGETVETLSSGKFTKKMLIYAVCIGVATGMCVGATKILFQLPLIYFILAKYVVACGLTVVARESITAVAWDSAGVTTGPVTVPFVLAIGIGFSKAVDASEGFGMLTVMSVAPIISVLAMSLMKQPAKKAAAELARVSKIGIAKVSTALGAGSRGGDGRVIDFASQGPAGNDASNRGIPMERIGEHSAIEAGTSQPAASEPAKP
;
A
#
# COMPACT_ATOMS: atom_id res chain seq x y z
N MET A 1 6.02 -32.42 5.53
CA MET A 1 5.13 -32.00 4.42
C MET A 1 4.01 -33.00 4.12
N ILE A 2 4.23 -34.33 4.18
CA ILE A 2 3.18 -35.33 3.93
C ILE A 2 1.96 -35.16 4.87
N LEU A 3 2.18 -35.09 6.18
CA LEU A 3 1.08 -34.92 7.16
C LEU A 3 0.29 -33.62 6.94
N PHE A 4 0.98 -32.55 6.56
CA PHE A 4 0.38 -31.25 6.25
C PHE A 4 -0.49 -31.33 4.98
N ASN A 5 0.01 -31.94 3.90
CA ASN A 5 -0.76 -32.14 2.68
C ASN A 5 -1.97 -33.07 2.89
N LEU A 6 -1.85 -34.09 3.75
CA LEU A 6 -2.98 -34.93 4.14
C LEU A 6 -4.06 -34.11 4.87
N GLY A 7 -3.66 -33.27 5.83
CA GLY A 7 -4.57 -32.38 6.55
C GLY A 7 -5.24 -31.34 5.63
N LEU A 8 -4.49 -30.78 4.66
CA LEU A 8 -5.05 -29.86 3.67
C LEU A 8 -6.05 -30.55 2.74
N THR A 9 -5.70 -31.72 2.22
CA THR A 9 -6.51 -32.42 1.22
C THR A 9 -7.78 -33.00 1.83
N TYR A 10 -7.64 -33.76 2.92
CA TYR A 10 -8.76 -34.49 3.52
C TYR A 10 -9.51 -33.71 4.61
N GLY A 11 -8.89 -32.67 5.16
CA GLY A 11 -9.52 -31.79 6.14
C GLY A 11 -9.98 -30.49 5.51
N PHE A 12 -9.02 -29.58 5.28
CA PHE A 12 -9.35 -28.17 5.03
C PHE A 12 -10.01 -27.91 3.67
N ALA A 13 -9.52 -28.52 2.59
CA ALA A 13 -10.13 -28.42 1.26
C ALA A 13 -11.52 -29.06 1.22
N ALA A 14 -11.68 -30.24 1.83
CA ALA A 14 -12.97 -30.93 1.94
C ALA A 14 -14.01 -30.07 2.71
N LEU A 15 -13.60 -29.39 3.78
CA LEU A 15 -14.45 -28.42 4.47
C LEU A 15 -14.84 -27.25 3.57
N GLY A 16 -13.90 -26.76 2.76
CA GLY A 16 -14.17 -25.72 1.77
C GLY A 16 -15.19 -26.16 0.72
N ASP A 17 -15.08 -27.38 0.19
CA ASP A 17 -16.02 -27.93 -0.80
C ASP A 17 -17.43 -28.06 -0.21
N MET A 18 -17.54 -28.66 0.98
CA MET A 18 -18.82 -28.79 1.69
C MET A 18 -19.45 -27.43 1.98
N THR A 19 -18.64 -26.47 2.41
CA THR A 19 -19.10 -25.10 2.69
C THR A 19 -19.56 -24.40 1.41
N GLY A 20 -18.79 -24.53 0.32
CA GLY A 20 -19.10 -23.91 -0.97
C GLY A 20 -20.43 -24.35 -1.55
N VAL A 21 -20.72 -25.66 -1.51
CA VAL A 21 -22.02 -26.18 -1.98
C VAL A 21 -23.14 -25.87 -0.99
N THR A 22 -22.89 -25.91 0.32
CA THR A 22 -23.98 -25.73 1.30
C THR A 22 -24.39 -24.27 1.46
N LEU A 23 -23.49 -23.30 1.36
CA LEU A 23 -23.80 -21.90 1.62
C LEU A 23 -24.98 -21.36 0.79
N PRO A 24 -25.07 -21.60 -0.53
CA PRO A 24 -26.20 -21.12 -1.33
C PRO A 24 -27.57 -21.70 -0.92
N SER A 25 -27.62 -22.85 -0.24
CA SER A 25 -28.88 -23.41 0.31
C SER A 25 -29.61 -22.44 1.25
N ALA A 26 -28.91 -21.45 1.81
CA ALA A 26 -29.51 -20.42 2.65
C ALA A 26 -30.50 -19.53 1.88
N PHE A 27 -30.31 -19.31 0.58
CA PHE A 27 -31.13 -18.40 -0.24
C PHE A 27 -31.61 -19.00 -1.57
N LEU A 28 -31.09 -20.16 -1.98
CA LEU A 28 -31.39 -20.81 -3.26
C LEU A 28 -31.73 -22.29 -3.03
N ALA A 29 -32.69 -22.80 -3.81
CA ALA A 29 -33.05 -24.22 -3.79
C ALA A 29 -31.95 -25.04 -4.49
N VAL A 30 -31.27 -25.89 -3.75
CA VAL A 30 -30.13 -26.67 -4.25
C VAL A 30 -30.48 -28.16 -4.38
N PRO A 31 -29.96 -28.89 -5.39
CA PRO A 31 -30.37 -30.28 -5.64
C PRO A 31 -30.07 -31.28 -4.53
N TYR A 32 -29.10 -30.98 -3.66
CA TYR A 32 -28.62 -31.86 -2.59
C TYR A 32 -29.31 -31.61 -1.24
N ASP A 33 -30.14 -30.58 -1.12
CA ASP A 33 -30.89 -30.30 0.11
C ASP A 33 -32.38 -29.98 -0.17
N PRO A 34 -33.28 -30.96 0.01
CA PRO A 34 -34.72 -30.78 -0.23
C PRO A 34 -35.40 -29.71 0.66
N LYS A 35 -34.78 -29.28 1.76
CA LYS A 35 -35.35 -28.25 2.66
C LYS A 35 -34.97 -26.83 2.27
N SER A 36 -34.11 -26.66 1.28
CA SER A 36 -33.67 -25.35 0.79
C SER A 36 -34.75 -24.68 -0.09
N PRO A 37 -34.87 -23.34 -0.09
CA PRO A 37 -34.07 -22.36 0.66
C PRO A 37 -34.53 -22.19 2.12
N TYR A 38 -33.57 -22.03 3.03
CA TYR A 38 -33.85 -21.87 4.47
C TYR A 38 -34.38 -20.47 4.85
N TYR A 39 -33.99 -19.44 4.10
CA TYR A 39 -34.35 -18.05 4.36
C TYR A 39 -34.86 -17.38 3.10
N ASN A 40 -35.47 -16.20 3.25
CA ASN A 40 -35.74 -15.34 2.09
C ASN A 40 -34.42 -14.93 1.41
N PHE A 41 -34.50 -14.53 0.14
CA PHE A 41 -33.31 -14.23 -0.66
C PHE A 41 -32.37 -13.21 0.02
N ALA A 42 -32.89 -12.07 0.47
CA ALA A 42 -32.08 -11.01 1.09
C ALA A 42 -31.42 -11.46 2.40
N GLY A 43 -32.16 -12.14 3.27
CA GLY A 43 -31.69 -12.66 4.55
C GLY A 43 -30.65 -13.76 4.37
N GLY A 44 -30.91 -14.71 3.46
CA GLY A 44 -29.97 -15.79 3.16
C GLY A 44 -28.68 -15.29 2.53
N VAL A 45 -28.75 -14.33 1.58
CA VAL A 45 -27.55 -13.69 1.02
C VAL A 45 -26.76 -12.96 2.11
N THR A 46 -27.43 -12.25 3.02
CA THR A 46 -26.75 -11.55 4.14
C THR A 46 -26.02 -12.54 5.05
N ILE A 47 -26.67 -13.65 5.43
CA ILE A 47 -26.06 -14.70 6.25
C ILE A 47 -24.85 -15.30 5.54
N VAL A 48 -24.95 -15.59 4.24
CA VAL A 48 -23.85 -16.12 3.44
C VAL A 48 -22.67 -15.15 3.39
N MET A 49 -22.91 -13.86 3.15
CA MET A 49 -21.85 -12.85 3.13
C MET A 49 -21.17 -12.70 4.50
N LEU A 50 -21.93 -12.74 5.60
CA LEU A 50 -21.37 -12.71 6.95
C LEU A 50 -20.52 -13.95 7.23
N THR A 51 -20.99 -15.14 6.85
CA THR A 51 -20.25 -16.39 7.01
C THR A 51 -18.96 -16.35 6.20
N LEU A 52 -19.01 -15.97 4.92
CA LEU A 52 -17.82 -15.84 4.07
C LEU A 52 -16.83 -14.81 4.62
N PHE A 53 -17.31 -13.70 5.16
CA PHE A 53 -16.47 -12.71 5.81
C PHE A 53 -15.72 -13.33 7.01
N LEU A 54 -16.44 -14.02 7.90
CA LEU A 54 -15.84 -14.67 9.06
C LEU A 54 -14.85 -15.77 8.66
N LEU A 55 -15.21 -16.61 7.69
CA LEU A 55 -14.32 -17.64 7.14
C LEU A 55 -13.06 -17.05 6.53
N GLY A 56 -13.17 -15.94 5.79
CA GLY A 56 -12.03 -15.22 5.24
C GLY A 56 -11.09 -14.70 6.33
N VAL A 57 -11.63 -14.11 7.41
CA VAL A 57 -10.82 -13.68 8.57
C VAL A 57 -10.11 -14.87 9.21
N LEU A 58 -10.83 -15.96 9.46
CA LEU A 58 -10.30 -17.15 10.15
C LEU A 58 -9.23 -17.87 9.33
N ALA A 59 -9.49 -18.10 8.04
CA ALA A 59 -8.54 -18.75 7.14
C ALA A 59 -7.24 -17.94 7.03
N THR A 60 -7.35 -16.62 6.85
CA THR A 60 -6.20 -15.72 6.76
C THR A 60 -5.40 -15.67 8.07
N LYS A 61 -6.08 -15.67 9.22
CA LYS A 61 -5.41 -15.67 10.52
C LYS A 61 -4.70 -17.00 10.80
N ALA A 62 -5.17 -18.09 10.22
CA ALA A 62 -4.53 -19.40 10.31
C ALA A 62 -3.26 -19.52 9.44
N GLU A 63 -2.98 -18.55 8.55
CA GLU A 63 -1.78 -18.58 7.70
C GLU A 63 -0.49 -18.36 8.51
N PRO A 64 0.41 -19.36 8.54
CA PRO A 64 1.67 -19.21 9.27
C PRO A 64 2.58 -18.16 8.62
N ALA A 65 2.58 -18.05 7.29
CA ALA A 65 3.39 -17.08 6.56
C ALA A 65 3.01 -15.64 6.90
N LEU A 66 1.73 -15.36 7.19
CA LEU A 66 1.27 -14.04 7.61
C LEU A 66 1.77 -13.67 9.00
N ASN A 67 1.84 -14.66 9.88
CA ASN A 67 2.37 -14.50 11.22
C ASN A 67 3.85 -14.10 11.18
N VAL A 68 4.64 -14.75 10.32
CA VAL A 68 6.08 -14.45 10.11
C VAL A 68 6.27 -13.09 9.45
N LEU A 69 5.53 -12.77 8.38
CA LEU A 69 5.59 -11.46 7.74
C LEU A 69 5.30 -10.34 8.74
N GLY A 70 4.31 -10.51 9.60
CA GLY A 70 3.98 -9.53 10.63
C GLY A 70 5.12 -9.29 11.63
N GLU A 71 5.86 -10.32 12.03
CA GLU A 71 7.05 -10.19 12.90
C GLU A 71 8.19 -9.45 12.20
N THR A 72 8.44 -9.79 10.93
CA THR A 72 9.45 -9.12 10.11
C THR A 72 9.13 -7.63 9.97
N VAL A 73 7.88 -7.30 9.64
CA VAL A 73 7.44 -5.90 9.47
C VAL A 73 7.54 -5.13 10.77
N GLU A 74 7.16 -5.72 11.91
CA GLU A 74 7.27 -5.07 13.22
C GLU A 74 8.73 -4.77 13.60
N THR A 75 9.63 -5.72 13.33
CA THR A 75 11.07 -5.58 13.55
C THR A 75 11.67 -4.48 12.67
N LEU A 76 11.40 -4.52 11.36
CA LEU A 76 11.90 -3.54 10.39
C LEU A 76 11.29 -2.15 10.58
N SER A 77 10.07 -2.07 11.08
CA SER A 77 9.39 -0.81 11.35
C SER A 77 9.74 -0.19 12.71
N SER A 78 10.62 -0.82 13.50
CA SER A 78 10.92 -0.44 14.89
C SER A 78 9.64 -0.26 15.73
N GLY A 79 8.67 -1.16 15.57
CA GLY A 79 7.38 -1.12 16.27
C GLY A 79 6.39 -0.04 15.79
N LYS A 80 6.73 0.80 14.81
CA LYS A 80 5.80 1.83 14.28
C LYS A 80 4.61 1.22 13.53
N PHE A 81 4.76 -0.01 13.05
CA PHE A 81 3.73 -0.82 12.42
C PHE A 81 3.74 -2.18 13.10
N THR A 82 2.72 -2.47 13.92
CA THR A 82 2.72 -3.67 14.75
C THR A 82 2.27 -4.89 13.96
N LYS A 83 2.71 -6.07 14.35
CA LYS A 83 2.27 -7.35 13.78
C LYS A 83 0.75 -7.48 13.78
N LYS A 84 0.11 -7.15 14.90
CA LYS A 84 -1.35 -7.21 15.03
C LYS A 84 -2.03 -6.31 14.00
N MET A 85 -1.51 -5.09 13.79
CA MET A 85 -2.05 -4.17 12.80
C MET A 85 -1.99 -4.75 11.39
N LEU A 86 -0.86 -5.34 10.99
CA LEU A 86 -0.74 -5.99 9.69
C LEU A 86 -1.76 -7.12 9.53
N ILE A 87 -1.79 -8.03 10.51
CA ILE A 87 -2.65 -9.21 10.45
C ILE A 87 -4.12 -8.80 10.33
N TYR A 88 -4.59 -7.84 11.14
CA TYR A 88 -5.98 -7.38 11.04
C TYR A 88 -6.29 -6.70 9.71
N ALA A 89 -5.38 -5.87 9.17
CA ALA A 89 -5.59 -5.25 7.87
C ALA A 89 -5.71 -6.30 6.76
N VAL A 90 -4.82 -7.30 6.75
CA VAL A 90 -4.84 -8.38 5.77
C VAL A 90 -6.11 -9.23 5.92
N CYS A 91 -6.49 -9.63 7.14
CA CYS A 91 -7.73 -10.38 7.41
C CYS A 91 -8.98 -9.63 6.91
N ILE A 92 -9.10 -8.33 7.18
CA ILE A 92 -10.23 -7.52 6.72
C ILE A 92 -10.23 -7.42 5.19
N GLY A 93 -9.05 -7.24 4.58
CA GLY A 93 -8.89 -7.22 3.13
C GLY A 93 -9.34 -8.54 2.48
N VAL A 94 -8.87 -9.68 2.99
CA VAL A 94 -9.30 -11.00 2.51
C VAL A 94 -10.81 -11.19 2.68
N ALA A 95 -11.35 -10.93 3.87
CA ALA A 95 -12.75 -11.15 4.18
C ALA A 95 -13.68 -10.32 3.29
N THR A 96 -13.39 -9.02 3.13
CA THR A 96 -14.12 -8.15 2.19
C THR A 96 -13.94 -8.60 0.74
N GLY A 97 -12.73 -9.01 0.35
CA GLY A 97 -12.42 -9.55 -0.96
C GLY A 97 -13.23 -10.81 -1.29
N MET A 98 -13.41 -11.70 -0.31
CA MET A 98 -14.20 -12.92 -0.43
C MET A 98 -15.68 -12.62 -0.61
N CYS A 99 -16.25 -11.65 0.13
CA CYS A 99 -17.64 -11.21 -0.06
C CYS A 99 -17.85 -10.58 -1.45
N VAL A 100 -16.93 -9.73 -1.91
CA VAL A 100 -17.00 -9.16 -3.26
C VAL A 100 -16.85 -10.24 -4.33
N GLY A 101 -15.99 -11.23 -4.11
CA GLY A 101 -15.83 -12.39 -4.98
C GLY A 101 -17.09 -13.25 -5.06
N ALA A 102 -17.74 -13.50 -3.92
CA ALA A 102 -19.02 -14.20 -3.88
C ALA A 102 -20.13 -13.41 -4.57
N THR A 103 -20.15 -12.09 -4.39
CA THR A 103 -21.07 -11.17 -5.09
C THR A 103 -20.88 -11.27 -6.61
N LYS A 104 -19.63 -11.28 -7.09
CA LYS A 104 -19.31 -11.49 -8.51
C LYS A 104 -19.91 -12.80 -9.02
N ILE A 105 -19.73 -13.90 -8.28
CA ILE A 105 -20.23 -15.22 -8.70
C ILE A 105 -21.77 -15.23 -8.68
N LEU A 106 -22.39 -14.71 -7.61
CA LEU A 106 -23.83 -14.67 -7.44
C LEU A 106 -24.54 -13.92 -8.58
N PHE A 107 -23.98 -12.78 -9.00
CA PHE A 107 -24.54 -11.95 -10.07
C PHE A 107 -23.94 -12.24 -11.45
N GLN A 108 -23.09 -13.27 -11.57
CA GLN A 108 -22.42 -13.68 -12.82
C GLN A 108 -21.74 -12.52 -13.56
N LEU A 109 -21.16 -11.59 -12.80
CA LEU A 109 -20.57 -10.38 -13.35
C LEU A 109 -19.20 -10.68 -13.98
N PRO A 110 -18.79 -9.95 -15.05
CA PRO A 110 -17.50 -10.17 -15.70
C PRO A 110 -16.34 -9.92 -14.74
N LEU A 111 -15.46 -10.91 -14.59
CA LEU A 111 -14.33 -10.88 -13.68
C LEU A 111 -13.39 -9.69 -13.93
N ILE A 112 -13.20 -9.35 -15.21
CA ILE A 112 -12.26 -8.31 -15.64
C ILE A 112 -12.53 -6.95 -15.00
N TYR A 113 -13.79 -6.58 -14.78
CA TYR A 113 -14.15 -5.29 -14.18
C TYR A 113 -13.71 -5.21 -12.72
N PHE A 114 -13.84 -6.30 -11.97
CA PHE A 114 -13.39 -6.34 -10.57
C PHE A 114 -11.88 -6.30 -10.45
N ILE A 115 -11.17 -7.04 -11.31
CA ILE A 115 -9.70 -7.04 -11.33
C ILE A 115 -9.19 -5.64 -11.68
N LEU A 116 -9.67 -5.07 -12.79
CA LEU A 116 -9.22 -3.77 -13.25
C LEU A 116 -9.50 -2.68 -12.22
N ALA A 117 -10.73 -2.61 -11.68
CA ALA A 117 -11.09 -1.63 -10.66
C ALA A 117 -10.20 -1.75 -9.41
N LYS A 118 -9.96 -2.96 -8.92
CA LYS A 118 -9.12 -3.19 -7.73
C LYS A 118 -7.66 -2.83 -7.99
N TYR A 119 -7.10 -3.19 -9.14
CA TYR A 119 -5.74 -2.82 -9.49
C TYR A 119 -5.57 -1.32 -9.70
N VAL A 120 -6.53 -0.64 -10.31
CA VAL A 120 -6.53 0.83 -10.43
C VAL A 120 -6.48 1.47 -9.04
N VAL A 121 -7.31 1.00 -8.10
CA VAL A 121 -7.30 1.47 -6.71
C VAL A 121 -5.96 1.14 -6.02
N ALA A 122 -5.45 -0.08 -6.18
CA ALA A 122 -4.19 -0.50 -5.57
C ALA A 122 -2.98 0.30 -6.09
N CYS A 123 -2.91 0.54 -7.41
CA CYS A 123 -1.89 1.38 -8.04
C CYS A 123 -2.02 2.84 -7.59
N GLY A 124 -3.24 3.39 -7.55
CA GLY A 124 -3.48 4.75 -7.05
C GLY A 124 -3.05 4.93 -5.59
N LEU A 125 -3.39 3.97 -4.72
CA LEU A 125 -2.96 3.97 -3.33
C LEU A 125 -1.44 3.77 -3.17
N THR A 126 -0.83 2.99 -4.05
CA THR A 126 0.62 2.75 -4.07
C THR A 126 1.40 4.05 -4.30
N VAL A 127 0.94 4.91 -5.21
CA VAL A 127 1.58 6.21 -5.50
C VAL A 127 1.56 7.15 -4.28
N VAL A 128 0.53 7.04 -3.42
CA VAL A 128 0.36 7.91 -2.24
C VAL A 128 1.02 7.34 -0.98
N ALA A 129 1.21 6.02 -0.93
CA ALA A 129 1.77 5.33 0.22
C ALA A 129 3.29 5.53 0.38
N ARG A 130 3.79 5.27 1.58
CA ARG A 130 5.25 5.26 1.84
C ARG A 130 5.85 3.98 1.27
N GLU A 131 7.04 4.08 0.68
CA GLU A 131 7.78 2.97 0.08
C GLU A 131 7.90 1.76 1.03
N SER A 132 8.24 2.01 2.30
CA SER A 132 8.42 0.96 3.31
C SER A 132 7.16 0.12 3.61
N ILE A 133 5.96 0.67 3.40
CA ILE A 133 4.70 -0.06 3.60
C ILE A 133 4.14 -0.57 2.27
N THR A 134 4.53 0.06 1.16
CA THR A 134 4.13 -0.36 -0.18
C THR A 134 4.62 -1.77 -0.45
N ALA A 135 5.92 -2.05 -0.27
CA ALA A 135 6.48 -3.39 -0.44
C ALA A 135 5.73 -4.42 0.43
N VAL A 136 5.49 -4.10 1.70
CA VAL A 136 4.73 -4.95 2.63
C VAL A 136 3.31 -5.22 2.16
N ALA A 137 2.62 -4.23 1.60
CA ALA A 137 1.25 -4.39 1.10
C ALA A 137 1.20 -5.35 -0.09
N TRP A 138 2.16 -5.26 -1.00
CA TRP A 138 2.26 -6.13 -2.16
C TRP A 138 2.70 -7.56 -1.77
N ASP A 139 3.62 -7.71 -0.81
CA ASP A 139 4.00 -9.02 -0.25
C ASP A 139 2.84 -9.69 0.51
N SER A 140 1.98 -8.89 1.16
CA SER A 140 0.81 -9.40 1.88
C SER A 140 -0.14 -10.18 0.97
N ALA A 141 -0.26 -9.81 -0.31
CA ALA A 141 -1.05 -10.59 -1.26
C ALA A 141 -0.42 -11.97 -1.53
N GLY A 142 0.89 -12.04 -1.74
CA GLY A 142 1.62 -13.29 -1.93
C GLY A 142 1.51 -14.22 -0.71
N VAL A 143 1.52 -13.64 0.49
CA VAL A 143 1.33 -14.39 1.73
C VAL A 143 -0.10 -14.93 1.88
N THR A 144 -1.11 -14.20 1.41
CA THR A 144 -2.50 -14.70 1.37
C THR A 144 -2.75 -15.72 0.27
N THR A 145 -1.81 -15.89 -0.68
CA THR A 145 -1.80 -17.05 -1.59
C THR A 145 -1.12 -18.28 -0.97
N GLY A 146 -1.16 -18.37 0.36
CA GLY A 146 -0.56 -19.43 1.14
C GLY A 146 -1.26 -20.80 1.01
N PRO A 147 -0.63 -21.83 1.59
CA PRO A 147 -1.09 -23.21 1.48
C PRO A 147 -2.40 -23.49 2.23
N VAL A 148 -2.92 -22.54 3.03
CA VAL A 148 -4.18 -22.70 3.77
C VAL A 148 -5.32 -21.99 3.04
N THR A 149 -5.15 -20.71 2.73
CA THR A 149 -6.17 -19.79 2.22
C THR A 149 -6.56 -20.11 0.78
N VAL A 150 -5.58 -20.41 -0.09
CA VAL A 150 -5.85 -20.71 -1.50
C VAL A 150 -6.72 -21.94 -1.69
N PRO A 151 -6.35 -23.14 -1.21
CA PRO A 151 -7.15 -24.33 -1.45
C PRO A 151 -8.55 -24.19 -0.84
N PHE A 152 -8.66 -23.52 0.31
CA PHE A 152 -9.94 -23.31 0.97
C PHE A 152 -10.88 -22.38 0.22
N VAL A 153 -10.39 -21.19 -0.17
CA VAL A 153 -11.18 -20.21 -0.91
C VAL A 153 -11.52 -20.73 -2.31
N LEU A 154 -10.60 -21.47 -2.93
CA LEU A 154 -10.84 -22.08 -4.23
C LEU A 154 -11.93 -23.17 -4.15
N ALA A 155 -11.85 -24.06 -3.15
CA ALA A 155 -12.87 -25.08 -2.89
C ALA A 155 -14.25 -24.44 -2.65
N ILE A 156 -14.32 -23.40 -1.81
CA ILE A 156 -15.55 -22.64 -1.60
C ILE A 156 -16.02 -22.00 -2.91
N GLY A 157 -15.16 -21.30 -3.65
CA GLY A 157 -15.52 -20.61 -4.88
C GLY A 157 -16.06 -21.54 -5.97
N ILE A 158 -15.42 -22.71 -6.15
CA ILE A 158 -15.88 -23.74 -7.09
C ILE A 158 -17.22 -24.32 -6.63
N GLY A 159 -17.34 -24.73 -5.36
CA GLY A 159 -18.61 -25.25 -4.81
C GLY A 159 -19.76 -24.25 -4.92
N PHE A 160 -19.48 -22.99 -4.59
CA PHE A 160 -20.44 -21.89 -4.66
C PHE A 160 -20.89 -21.65 -6.10
N SER A 161 -19.97 -21.63 -7.06
CA SER A 161 -20.31 -21.45 -8.48
C SER A 161 -21.18 -22.58 -9.04
N LYS A 162 -20.91 -23.83 -8.66
CA LYS A 162 -21.75 -24.98 -9.06
C LYS A 162 -23.17 -24.86 -8.52
N ALA A 163 -23.32 -24.38 -7.29
CA ALA A 163 -24.61 -24.24 -6.64
C ALA A 163 -25.47 -23.12 -7.23
N VAL A 164 -24.86 -22.04 -7.74
CA VAL A 164 -25.57 -20.91 -8.38
C VAL A 164 -25.52 -20.94 -9.92
N ASP A 165 -25.10 -22.07 -10.50
CA ASP A 165 -24.94 -22.29 -11.94
C ASP A 165 -24.11 -21.19 -12.66
N ALA A 166 -23.01 -20.77 -12.01
CA ALA A 166 -22.06 -19.83 -12.56
C ALA A 166 -20.86 -20.56 -13.20
N SER A 167 -20.41 -20.08 -14.35
CA SER A 167 -19.31 -20.69 -15.11
C SER A 167 -17.92 -20.53 -14.48
N GLU A 168 -17.72 -19.54 -13.62
CA GLU A 168 -16.39 -19.14 -13.14
C GLU A 168 -16.27 -19.09 -11.61
N GLY A 169 -16.02 -20.23 -10.97
CA GLY A 169 -15.76 -20.34 -9.52
C GLY A 169 -14.41 -19.79 -9.06
N PHE A 170 -13.39 -19.80 -9.92
CA PHE A 170 -12.07 -19.23 -9.62
C PHE A 170 -12.13 -17.72 -9.34
N GLY A 171 -13.15 -17.03 -9.86
CA GLY A 171 -13.31 -15.58 -9.71
C GLY A 171 -13.35 -15.11 -8.25
N MET A 172 -13.81 -15.94 -7.31
CA MET A 172 -13.77 -15.59 -5.88
C MET A 172 -12.33 -15.37 -5.39
N LEU A 173 -11.43 -16.32 -5.68
CA LEU A 173 -10.02 -16.25 -5.30
C LEU A 173 -9.33 -15.06 -5.97
N THR A 174 -9.58 -14.84 -7.26
CA THR A 174 -8.95 -13.74 -8.01
C THR A 174 -9.35 -12.37 -7.48
N VAL A 175 -10.64 -12.19 -7.17
CA VAL A 175 -11.15 -10.94 -6.62
C VAL A 175 -10.63 -10.74 -5.19
N MET A 176 -10.51 -11.82 -4.42
CA MET A 176 -10.00 -11.79 -3.06
C MET A 176 -8.52 -11.41 -2.98
N SER A 177 -7.65 -11.95 -3.84
CA SER A 177 -6.19 -11.81 -3.72
C SER A 177 -5.67 -10.36 -3.80
N VAL A 178 -6.40 -9.47 -4.48
CA VAL A 178 -6.02 -8.04 -4.59
C VAL A 178 -6.46 -7.22 -3.37
N ALA A 179 -7.49 -7.67 -2.65
CA ALA A 179 -8.09 -6.90 -1.56
C ALA A 179 -7.17 -6.68 -0.32
N PRO A 180 -6.30 -7.63 0.09
CA PRO A 180 -5.28 -7.40 1.10
C PRO A 180 -4.37 -6.22 0.82
N ILE A 181 -3.95 -6.03 -0.44
CA ILE A 181 -3.07 -4.94 -0.87
C ILE A 181 -3.75 -3.61 -0.57
N ILE A 182 -4.99 -3.46 -1.06
CA ILE A 182 -5.80 -2.25 -0.87
C ILE A 182 -6.01 -1.98 0.62
N SER A 183 -6.32 -3.01 1.41
CA SER A 183 -6.55 -2.89 2.85
C SER A 183 -5.30 -2.43 3.62
N VAL A 184 -4.13 -3.01 3.34
CA VAL A 184 -2.87 -2.63 3.98
C VAL A 184 -2.45 -1.21 3.57
N LEU A 185 -2.59 -0.85 2.29
CA LEU A 185 -2.32 0.51 1.82
C LEU A 185 -3.27 1.53 2.46
N ALA A 186 -4.57 1.24 2.51
CA ALA A 186 -5.57 2.08 3.16
C ALA A 186 -5.27 2.27 4.65
N MET A 187 -4.91 1.20 5.36
CA MET A 187 -4.49 1.26 6.77
C MET A 187 -3.26 2.15 6.95
N SER A 188 -2.28 2.03 6.06
CA SER A 188 -1.08 2.87 6.07
C SER A 188 -1.42 4.35 5.98
N LEU A 189 -2.34 4.72 5.07
CA LEU A 189 -2.78 6.09 4.89
C LEU A 189 -3.56 6.61 6.10
N MET A 190 -4.48 5.80 6.66
CA MET A 190 -5.22 6.16 7.88
C MET A 190 -4.32 6.39 9.11
N LYS A 191 -3.11 5.81 9.13
CA LYS A 191 -2.11 6.03 10.19
C LYS A 191 -1.17 7.21 9.92
N GLN A 192 -1.09 7.71 8.69
CA GLN A 192 -0.29 8.88 8.33
C GLN A 192 -0.80 10.26 8.83
N PRO A 193 -2.11 10.55 9.05
CA PRO A 193 -2.54 11.89 9.44
C PRO A 193 -1.94 12.35 10.78
N ALA A 194 -1.73 11.44 11.73
CA ALA A 194 -1.13 11.78 13.02
C ALA A 194 0.34 12.20 12.93
N LYS A 195 1.10 11.70 11.94
CA LYS A 195 2.54 11.98 11.80
C LYS A 195 2.85 13.09 10.80
N LYS A 196 2.10 13.20 9.71
CA LYS A 196 2.25 14.32 8.76
C LYS A 196 1.77 15.64 9.37
N ALA A 197 0.66 15.64 10.12
CA ALA A 197 0.18 16.85 10.80
C ALA A 197 1.15 17.32 11.89
N ALA A 198 1.67 16.41 12.72
CA ALA A 198 2.64 16.76 13.77
C ALA A 198 4.00 17.19 13.20
N ALA A 199 4.46 16.58 12.10
CA ALA A 199 5.72 16.95 11.45
C ALA A 199 5.63 18.29 10.72
N GLU A 200 4.51 18.59 10.05
CA GLU A 200 4.29 19.91 9.44
C GLU A 200 4.13 21.01 10.50
N LEU A 201 3.38 20.77 11.59
CA LEU A 201 3.30 21.72 12.70
C LEU A 201 4.68 22.01 13.32
N ALA A 202 5.51 20.98 13.48
CA ALA A 202 6.86 21.12 14.02
C ALA A 202 7.83 21.81 13.04
N ARG A 203 7.66 21.59 11.72
CA ARG A 203 8.46 22.26 10.67
C ARG A 203 8.12 23.76 10.59
N VAL A 204 6.83 24.09 10.56
CA VAL A 204 6.34 25.47 10.52
C VAL A 204 6.71 26.23 11.80
N SER A 205 6.62 25.59 12.97
CA SER A 205 7.06 26.16 14.24
C SER A 205 8.56 26.48 14.27
N LYS A 206 9.42 25.56 13.79
CA LYS A 206 10.88 25.80 13.70
C LYS A 206 11.25 26.92 12.72
N ILE A 207 10.56 27.01 11.58
CA ILE A 207 10.79 28.08 10.60
C ILE A 207 10.35 29.45 11.15
N GLY A 208 9.25 29.50 11.89
CA GLY A 208 8.78 30.70 12.57
C GLY A 208 9.75 31.20 13.66
N ILE A 209 10.23 30.30 14.51
CA ILE A 209 11.18 30.63 15.58
C ILE A 209 12.54 31.08 15.01
N ALA A 210 13.04 30.42 13.96
CA ALA A 210 14.28 30.81 13.31
C ALA A 210 14.20 32.24 12.73
N LYS A 211 13.11 32.57 12.03
CA LYS A 211 12.91 33.93 11.48
C LYS A 211 12.81 35.01 12.55
N VAL A 212 12.12 34.74 13.66
CA VAL A 212 11.96 35.69 14.77
C VAL A 212 13.28 35.91 15.52
N SER A 213 14.06 34.85 15.74
CA SER A 213 15.39 34.96 16.37
C SER A 213 16.38 35.76 15.51
N THR A 214 16.37 35.56 14.19
CA THR A 214 17.22 36.34 13.26
C THR A 214 16.79 37.82 13.20
N ALA A 215 15.49 38.11 13.24
CA ALA A 215 14.98 39.48 13.24
C ALA A 215 15.32 40.24 14.54
N LEU A 216 15.26 39.56 15.69
CA LEU A 216 15.63 40.14 17.00
C LEU A 216 17.15 40.33 17.14
N GLY A 217 17.96 39.43 16.57
CA GLY A 217 19.42 39.55 16.57
C GLY A 217 19.96 40.67 15.67
N ALA A 218 19.23 41.03 14.61
CA ALA A 218 19.61 42.09 13.67
C ALA A 218 19.27 43.50 14.19
N GLY A 219 18.31 43.65 15.11
CA GLY A 219 17.87 44.94 15.65
C GLY A 219 18.70 45.50 16.80
N SER A 220 19.62 44.73 17.39
CA SER A 220 20.33 45.12 18.63
C SER A 220 21.81 45.52 18.42
N ARG A 221 22.28 45.64 17.16
CA ARG A 221 23.69 45.96 16.86
C ARG A 221 23.95 47.29 16.15
N GLY A 222 22.96 48.18 16.10
CA GLY A 222 23.05 49.44 15.34
C GLY A 222 22.62 50.71 16.10
N GLY A 223 22.93 50.82 17.39
CA GLY A 223 22.69 52.03 18.18
C GLY A 223 23.98 52.68 18.68
N ASP A 224 24.83 53.18 17.77
CA ASP A 224 25.95 54.07 18.15
C ASP A 224 25.38 55.48 18.36
N GLY A 225 25.42 55.94 19.61
CA GLY A 225 24.82 57.18 20.07
C GLY A 225 25.59 58.41 19.60
N ARG A 226 25.21 58.97 18.44
CA ARG A 226 25.69 60.28 18.01
C ARG A 226 24.55 61.27 17.87
N VAL A 227 24.46 62.12 18.87
CA VAL A 227 23.77 63.42 18.83
C VAL A 227 24.41 64.25 17.72
N ILE A 228 23.62 64.69 16.76
CA ILE A 228 24.08 65.46 15.60
C ILE A 228 23.95 66.95 15.96
N ASP A 229 25.07 67.61 16.24
CA ASP A 229 25.13 69.07 16.45
C ASP A 229 25.38 69.76 15.10
N PHE A 230 24.47 70.66 14.72
CA PHE A 230 24.37 71.29 13.40
C PHE A 230 24.86 72.74 13.41
N ALA A 231 26.05 72.99 13.97
CA ALA A 231 26.64 74.33 13.96
C ALA A 231 28.16 74.27 13.73
N SER A 232 28.57 74.24 12.45
CA SER A 232 29.79 74.88 11.92
C SER A 232 30.15 74.29 10.55
N GLN A 233 29.55 74.80 9.48
CA GLN A 233 30.14 74.69 8.15
C GLN A 233 31.05 75.90 7.93
N GLY A 234 32.36 75.65 7.82
CA GLY A 234 33.34 76.52 7.20
C GLY A 234 33.91 75.83 5.95
N PRO A 235 34.15 76.52 4.82
CA PRO A 235 34.42 75.84 3.55
C PRO A 235 35.91 75.82 3.15
N ALA A 236 36.17 75.00 2.14
CA ALA A 236 37.27 75.03 1.16
C ALA A 236 38.45 74.07 1.36
N GLY A 237 38.85 73.40 0.27
CA GLY A 237 40.13 72.71 0.16
C GLY A 237 40.19 71.60 -0.89
N ASN A 238 40.41 71.99 -2.13
CA ASN A 238 40.75 71.19 -3.31
C ASN A 238 42.08 70.43 -3.12
N ASP A 239 42.20 69.16 -3.54
CA ASP A 239 43.27 68.73 -4.46
C ASP A 239 43.12 67.30 -5.01
N ALA A 240 43.58 67.14 -6.24
CA ALA A 240 43.67 65.92 -7.02
C ALA A 240 45.03 65.24 -6.80
N SER A 241 45.11 63.91 -6.96
CA SER A 241 46.16 63.22 -7.71
C SER A 241 46.19 61.71 -7.40
N ASN A 242 46.74 60.98 -8.38
CA ASN A 242 47.24 59.60 -8.31
C ASN A 242 46.23 58.48 -8.67
N ARG A 243 46.01 58.15 -9.95
CA ARG A 243 46.82 57.29 -10.87
C ARG A 243 47.20 55.92 -10.30
N GLY A 244 46.80 54.86 -11.02
CA GLY A 244 47.45 53.55 -11.01
C GLY A 244 46.56 52.38 -11.42
N ILE A 245 46.57 51.98 -12.69
CA ILE A 245 46.20 50.63 -13.20
C ILE A 245 47.51 49.99 -13.72
N PRO A 246 47.77 48.69 -13.55
CA PRO A 246 47.62 47.70 -14.65
C PRO A 246 47.21 46.27 -14.14
N MET A 247 46.36 45.49 -14.83
CA MET A 247 46.52 44.62 -16.04
C MET A 247 47.31 43.29 -15.85
N GLU A 248 46.88 42.28 -16.62
CA GLU A 248 47.44 40.91 -16.87
C GLU A 248 47.12 39.79 -15.85
N ARG A 249 46.84 38.49 -16.17
CA ARG A 249 47.25 37.58 -17.28
C ARG A 249 46.48 36.23 -17.26
N ILE A 250 46.32 35.60 -18.46
CA ILE A 250 46.50 34.15 -18.83
C ILE A 250 45.66 33.08 -18.10
N GLY A 251 45.13 32.00 -18.69
CA GLY A 251 45.20 31.40 -20.04
C GLY A 251 44.87 29.88 -19.96
N GLU A 252 44.36 29.36 -21.09
CA GLU A 252 44.47 28.01 -21.69
C GLU A 252 44.24 26.68 -20.93
N HIS A 253 43.42 25.79 -21.55
CA HIS A 253 43.70 24.41 -22.03
C HIS A 253 42.35 23.72 -22.40
N SER A 254 42.02 23.43 -23.68
CA SER A 254 42.37 22.24 -24.50
C SER A 254 41.88 20.90 -23.89
N ALA A 255 41.37 19.85 -24.57
CA ALA A 255 40.75 19.51 -25.86
C ALA A 255 40.49 17.95 -25.82
N ILE A 256 39.89 17.35 -26.88
CA ILE A 256 40.01 15.92 -27.33
C ILE A 256 39.04 14.91 -26.64
N GLU A 257 38.30 13.94 -27.22
CA GLU A 257 37.98 13.28 -28.52
C GLU A 257 36.66 12.46 -28.25
N ALA A 258 35.61 12.30 -29.07
CA ALA A 258 35.40 11.64 -30.38
C ALA A 258 35.52 10.08 -30.42
N GLY A 259 34.40 9.40 -30.78
CA GLY A 259 34.37 8.05 -31.42
C GLY A 259 33.64 6.92 -30.67
N THR A 260 32.32 6.72 -30.82
CA THR A 260 31.61 5.78 -31.73
C THR A 260 31.80 4.26 -31.49
N SER A 261 30.73 3.53 -31.13
CA SER A 261 30.06 2.49 -31.96
C SER A 261 29.21 1.48 -31.14
N GLN A 262 27.93 1.38 -31.48
CA GLN A 262 26.96 0.28 -31.23
C GLN A 262 26.88 -0.60 -32.53
N PRO A 263 26.04 -1.65 -32.70
CA PRO A 263 25.18 -2.43 -31.78
C PRO A 263 25.13 -3.99 -32.00
N ALA A 264 24.32 -4.68 -31.17
CA ALA A 264 23.45 -5.87 -31.37
C ALA A 264 23.87 -7.10 -32.24
N ALA A 265 23.72 -8.33 -31.68
CA ALA A 265 22.66 -9.31 -32.01
C ALA A 265 22.98 -10.79 -31.60
N SER A 266 21.89 -11.52 -31.29
CA SER A 266 21.58 -12.96 -31.50
C SER A 266 22.23 -14.10 -30.67
N GLU A 267 21.33 -14.89 -30.08
CA GLU A 267 21.36 -16.29 -29.61
C GLU A 267 21.86 -17.30 -30.68
N PRO A 268 22.19 -18.60 -30.38
CA PRO A 268 21.19 -19.62 -29.98
C PRO A 268 21.64 -20.83 -29.09
N ALA A 269 20.63 -21.51 -28.53
CA ALA A 269 20.39 -22.94 -28.28
C ALA A 269 21.53 -23.98 -28.02
N LYS A 270 21.40 -24.64 -26.85
CA LYS A 270 21.42 -26.10 -26.50
C LYS A 270 22.45 -27.09 -27.11
N PRO A 271 22.82 -28.13 -26.34
CA PRO A 271 22.02 -29.38 -26.28
C PRO A 271 21.25 -29.62 -24.97
#